data_AF-A0A6A6YIJ5-F1
#
_entry.id   AF-A0A6A6YIJ5-F1
#
_cell.length_a   1.000
_cell.length_b   1.000
_cell.length_c   1.000
_cell.angle_alpha   90.00
_cell.angle_beta   90.00
_cell.angle_gamma   90.00
#
_symmetry.space_group_name_H-M   'P 1'
#
loop_
_entity.id
_entity.type
_entity.pdbx_description
1 polymer ?
#
loop_
_entity_poly.entity_id
_entity_poly.type
_entity_poly.pdbx_seq_one_letter_code
_entity_poly.pdbx_strand_id
1 'polypeptide(L)'
;MTFFLSFADFTVYADKANAVNFGRLGFKRGWRLNSKTWRRNWRACFGNEYRPELNPYADSFFAFFACFPGFKANATAPMAAEFDRLASYMAWTKQEAAIYRTQAWNTEFERAYGTDASKLEGWKALCEKCSIEPAPQSVKKCKKALANVHVNLCDLADAWRTGEKVKLFPSFAALRRYTIPARIFPLTDAKADGYAKALLKKFFLRPSV
;
A
#
# COMPACT_ATOMS: atom_id res chain seq x y z
N MET A 1 13.68 21.64 -15.07
CA MET A 1 13.69 20.99 -13.74
C MET A 1 14.84 19.97 -13.70
N THR A 2 15.98 20.27 -13.08
CA THR A 2 17.20 19.43 -13.14
C THR A 2 17.15 18.21 -12.23
N PHE A 3 16.28 18.19 -11.22
CA PHE A 3 16.16 17.11 -10.25
C PHE A 3 16.03 15.71 -10.88
N PHE A 4 15.25 15.57 -11.96
CA PHE A 4 15.05 14.27 -12.60
C PHE A 4 16.30 13.75 -13.33
N LEU A 5 17.23 14.63 -13.71
CA LEU A 5 18.45 14.25 -14.44
C LEU A 5 19.43 13.45 -13.58
N SER A 6 19.31 13.50 -12.24
CA SER A 6 20.12 12.64 -11.36
C SER A 6 19.66 11.18 -11.34
N PHE A 7 18.62 10.83 -12.10
CA PHE A 7 18.03 9.49 -12.15
C PHE A 7 18.07 8.96 -13.59
N ALA A 8 19.24 8.45 -14.01
CA ALA A 8 19.49 8.03 -15.40
C ALA A 8 18.53 6.93 -15.91
N ASP A 9 17.95 6.14 -15.00
CA ASP A 9 16.97 5.09 -15.29
C ASP A 9 15.52 5.60 -15.27
N PHE A 10 15.28 6.91 -15.14
CA PHE A 10 13.95 7.49 -15.03
C PHE A 10 13.60 8.38 -16.22
N THR A 11 12.54 8.01 -16.93
CA THR A 11 12.02 8.79 -18.06
C THR A 11 10.93 9.75 -17.59
N VAL A 12 11.20 11.05 -17.75
CA VAL A 12 10.24 12.14 -17.52
C VAL A 12 9.24 12.19 -18.67
N TYR A 13 7.96 12.27 -18.34
CA TYR A 13 6.91 12.58 -19.31
C TYR A 13 6.73 14.09 -19.37
N ALA A 14 7.22 14.68 -20.46
CA ALA A 14 7.24 16.13 -20.66
C ALA A 14 5.84 16.75 -20.76
N ASP A 15 4.84 15.96 -21.16
CA ASP A 15 3.44 16.35 -21.24
C ASP A 15 2.71 16.28 -19.88
N LYS A 16 3.41 15.87 -18.80
CA LYS A 16 2.85 15.75 -17.45
C LYS A 16 3.48 16.73 -16.48
N ALA A 17 2.69 17.17 -15.50
CA ALA A 17 3.16 18.02 -14.42
C ALA A 17 4.34 17.37 -13.66
N ASN A 18 5.27 18.18 -13.17
CA ASN A 18 6.44 17.67 -12.42
C ASN A 18 6.03 16.89 -11.17
N ALA A 19 4.91 17.22 -10.52
CA ALA A 19 4.39 16.45 -9.38
C ALA A 19 4.03 15.01 -9.76
N VAL A 20 3.47 14.79 -10.97
CA VAL A 20 3.15 13.46 -11.51
C VAL A 20 4.44 12.67 -11.73
N ASN A 21 5.42 13.28 -12.38
CA ASN A 21 6.75 12.69 -12.59
C ASN A 21 7.46 12.39 -11.26
N PHE A 22 7.37 13.27 -10.27
CA PHE A 22 7.92 13.05 -8.94
C PHE A 22 7.32 11.83 -8.27
N GLY A 23 6.00 11.66 -8.28
CA GLY A 23 5.38 10.50 -7.67
C GLY A 23 5.77 9.19 -8.35
N ARG A 24 5.83 9.17 -9.69
CA ARG A 24 6.33 8.00 -10.46
C ARG A 24 7.77 7.64 -10.06
N LEU A 25 8.65 8.64 -9.97
CA LEU A 25 10.02 8.44 -9.51
C LEU A 25 10.05 7.93 -8.06
N GLY A 26 9.23 8.51 -7.19
CA GLY A 26 9.08 8.08 -5.81
C GLY A 26 8.73 6.61 -5.70
N PHE A 27 7.73 6.15 -6.45
CA PHE A 27 7.36 4.73 -6.48
C PHE A 27 8.47 3.85 -7.05
N LYS A 28 9.12 4.27 -8.15
CA LYS A 28 10.27 3.53 -8.72
C LYS A 28 11.40 3.37 -7.71
N ARG A 29 11.63 4.38 -6.87
CA ARG A 29 12.67 4.39 -5.83
C ARG A 29 12.21 3.87 -4.47
N GLY A 30 10.97 3.38 -4.38
CA GLY A 30 10.42 2.83 -3.15
C GLY A 30 10.17 3.86 -2.04
N TRP A 31 10.08 5.15 -2.39
CA TRP A 31 9.77 6.21 -1.43
C TRP A 31 8.29 6.10 -1.05
N ARG A 32 8.02 5.64 0.17
CA ARG A 32 6.65 5.55 0.71
C ARG A 32 6.04 6.93 0.81
N LEU A 33 4.75 7.06 0.52
CA LEU A 33 4.06 8.34 0.49
C LEU A 33 4.18 9.04 1.85
N ASN A 34 4.42 10.35 1.85
CA ASN A 34 4.59 11.16 3.06
C ASN A 34 5.75 10.75 4.02
N SER A 35 6.54 9.74 3.67
CA SER A 35 7.70 9.31 4.47
C SER A 35 8.77 10.41 4.57
N LYS A 36 9.70 10.27 5.53
CA LYS A 36 10.85 11.19 5.66
C LYS A 36 11.63 11.29 4.35
N THR A 37 11.85 10.16 3.67
CA THR A 37 12.55 10.10 2.38
C THR A 37 11.75 10.79 1.27
N TRP A 38 10.44 10.56 1.20
CA TRP A 38 9.57 11.26 0.24
C TRP A 38 9.63 12.77 0.43
N ARG A 39 9.41 13.25 1.67
CA ARG A 39 9.40 14.68 1.99
C ARG A 39 10.75 15.35 1.73
N ARG A 40 11.86 14.67 2.04
CA ARG A 40 13.22 15.15 1.73
C ARG A 40 13.42 15.31 0.23
N ASN A 41 13.06 14.31 -0.56
CA ASN A 41 13.21 14.37 -2.01
C ASN A 41 12.24 15.37 -2.64
N TRP A 42 11.04 15.56 -2.08
CA TRP A 42 10.10 16.59 -2.52
C TRP A 42 10.71 17.97 -2.36
N ARG A 43 11.29 18.27 -1.19
CA ARG A 43 11.97 19.55 -0.95
C ARG A 43 13.14 19.75 -1.90
N ALA A 44 13.92 18.70 -2.19
CA ALA A 44 14.99 18.77 -3.17
C ALA A 44 14.48 18.99 -4.61
N CYS A 45 13.29 18.48 -4.94
CA CYS A 45 12.68 18.61 -6.26
C CYS A 45 12.05 20.00 -6.46
N PHE A 46 11.20 20.44 -5.52
CA PHE A 46 10.34 21.63 -5.68
C PHE A 46 10.75 22.84 -4.84
N GLY A 47 11.74 22.71 -3.95
CA GLY A 47 12.18 23.79 -3.07
C GLY A 47 11.21 24.16 -1.95
N ASN A 48 10.13 23.41 -1.75
CA ASN A 48 9.12 23.67 -0.71
C ASN A 48 8.79 22.42 0.10
N GLU A 49 8.01 22.60 1.17
CA GLU A 49 7.57 21.47 1.98
C GLU A 49 6.46 20.69 1.30
N TYR A 50 6.54 19.36 1.35
CA TYR A 50 5.46 18.50 0.90
C TYR A 50 4.23 18.68 1.78
N ARG A 51 3.09 18.89 1.13
CA ARG A 51 1.78 18.86 1.76
C ARG A 51 0.92 17.79 1.06
N PRO A 52 0.10 17.00 1.79
CA PRO A 52 -0.71 15.94 1.18
C PRO A 52 -1.56 16.42 0.00
N GLU A 53 -2.05 17.65 0.03
CA GLU A 53 -2.88 18.27 -1.02
C GLU A 53 -2.10 18.51 -2.32
N LEU A 54 -0.76 18.56 -2.24
CA LEU A 54 0.12 18.66 -3.42
C LEU A 54 0.38 17.31 -4.07
N ASN A 55 -0.09 16.21 -3.46
CA ASN A 55 -0.05 14.92 -4.10
C ASN A 55 -1.06 14.92 -5.27
N PRO A 56 -0.64 14.84 -6.54
CA PRO A 56 -1.57 14.80 -7.66
C PRO A 56 -2.45 13.53 -7.66
N TYR A 57 -2.19 12.62 -6.72
CA TYR A 57 -2.91 11.37 -6.53
C TYR A 57 -3.73 11.33 -5.23
N ALA A 58 -3.77 12.42 -4.44
CA ALA A 58 -4.49 12.48 -3.16
C ALA A 58 -5.99 12.17 -3.30
N ASP A 59 -6.62 12.57 -4.40
CA ASP A 59 -8.07 12.42 -4.59
C ASP A 59 -8.45 11.27 -5.53
N SER A 60 -7.46 10.65 -6.20
CA SER A 60 -7.74 9.50 -7.06
C SER A 60 -8.09 8.28 -6.22
N PHE A 61 -9.28 7.72 -6.44
CA PHE A 61 -9.70 6.42 -5.91
C PHE A 61 -8.67 5.30 -6.19
N PHE A 62 -7.73 5.53 -7.12
CA PHE A 62 -6.55 4.72 -7.42
C PHE A 62 -5.28 5.55 -7.37
N ALA A 63 -4.87 5.98 -6.17
CA ALA A 63 -3.72 6.87 -6.03
C ALA A 63 -2.47 6.29 -6.71
N PHE A 64 -2.26 4.98 -6.59
CA PHE A 64 -1.17 4.30 -7.29
C PHE A 64 -1.40 4.20 -8.81
N PHE A 65 -2.53 3.63 -9.25
CA PHE A 65 -2.73 3.35 -10.68
C PHE A 65 -2.85 4.62 -11.54
N ALA A 66 -3.35 5.72 -10.97
CA ALA A 66 -3.44 7.01 -11.64
C ALA A 66 -2.06 7.63 -11.98
N CYS A 67 -0.98 7.07 -11.43
CA CYS A 67 0.39 7.50 -11.72
C CYS A 67 0.90 7.05 -13.09
N PHE A 68 0.16 6.19 -13.79
CA PHE A 68 0.61 5.56 -15.03
C PHE A 68 -0.23 6.07 -16.21
N PRO A 69 0.30 7.00 -17.02
CA PRO A 69 -0.42 7.59 -18.14
C PRO A 69 -0.95 6.56 -19.13
N GLY A 70 -2.18 6.78 -19.59
CA GLY A 70 -2.87 5.91 -20.53
C GLY A 70 -3.45 4.64 -19.90
N PHE A 71 -3.04 4.27 -18.67
CA PHE A 71 -3.65 3.16 -17.95
C PHE A 71 -4.99 3.57 -17.34
N LYS A 72 -6.08 3.00 -17.84
CA LYS A 72 -7.45 3.25 -17.33
C LYS A 72 -7.79 2.23 -16.25
N ALA A 73 -7.60 2.55 -14.97
CA ALA A 73 -7.81 1.61 -13.88
C ALA A 73 -9.28 1.13 -13.78
N ASN A 74 -9.51 -0.16 -13.53
CA ASN A 74 -10.82 -0.73 -13.25
C ASN A 74 -11.10 -0.69 -11.75
N ALA A 75 -12.09 0.11 -11.38
CA ALA A 75 -12.38 0.40 -10.00
C ALA A 75 -13.00 -0.71 -9.19
N THR A 76 -13.52 -1.75 -9.83
CA THR A 76 -14.20 -2.86 -9.18
C THR A 76 -13.36 -4.15 -9.18
N ALA A 77 -12.34 -4.24 -10.04
CA ALA A 77 -11.47 -5.41 -10.15
C ALA A 77 -10.56 -5.61 -8.93
N PRO A 78 -10.32 -6.87 -8.48
CA PRO A 78 -9.38 -7.16 -7.40
C PRO A 78 -8.02 -6.51 -7.63
N MET A 79 -7.43 -5.93 -6.58
CA MET A 79 -6.19 -5.16 -6.62
C MET A 79 -5.04 -5.95 -7.25
N ALA A 80 -4.97 -7.25 -6.99
CA ALA A 80 -3.98 -8.13 -7.59
C ALA A 80 -4.14 -8.28 -9.10
N ALA A 81 -5.37 -8.51 -9.58
CA ALA A 81 -5.64 -8.60 -11.01
C ALA A 81 -5.37 -7.26 -11.71
N GLU A 82 -5.74 -6.17 -11.06
CA GLU A 82 -5.54 -4.83 -11.61
C GLU A 82 -4.06 -4.44 -11.65
N PHE A 83 -3.29 -4.85 -10.63
CA PHE A 83 -1.84 -4.73 -10.63
C PHE A 83 -1.18 -5.54 -11.75
N ASP A 84 -1.61 -6.79 -11.98
CA ASP A 84 -1.07 -7.64 -13.04
C ASP A 84 -1.35 -7.04 -14.43
N ARG A 85 -2.53 -6.43 -14.61
CA ARG A 85 -2.88 -5.70 -15.84
C ARG A 85 -1.99 -4.48 -16.04
N LEU A 86 -1.72 -3.71 -14.99
CA LEU A 86 -0.81 -2.58 -15.06
C LEU A 86 0.63 -3.02 -15.35
N ALA A 87 1.12 -4.06 -14.67
CA ALA A 87 2.46 -4.59 -14.88
C ALA A 87 2.66 -5.06 -16.33
N SER A 88 1.63 -5.68 -16.92
CA SER A 88 1.62 -6.06 -18.33
C SER A 88 1.61 -4.85 -19.26
N TYR A 89 0.76 -3.85 -18.99
CA TYR A 89 0.67 -2.61 -19.76
C TYR A 89 1.99 -1.83 -19.75
N MET A 90 2.69 -1.80 -18.62
CA MET A 90 3.97 -1.12 -18.46
C MET A 90 5.18 -1.97 -18.90
N ALA A 91 4.95 -3.23 -19.28
CA ALA A 91 5.99 -4.21 -19.61
C ALA A 91 7.10 -4.33 -18.54
N TRP A 92 6.72 -4.32 -17.26
CA TRP A 92 7.69 -4.39 -16.16
C TRP A 92 8.37 -5.75 -16.07
N THR A 93 9.67 -5.73 -15.76
CA THR A 93 10.39 -6.92 -15.31
C THR A 93 9.82 -7.45 -13.99
N LYS A 94 10.11 -8.71 -13.64
CA LYS A 94 9.68 -9.30 -12.36
C LYS A 94 10.18 -8.48 -11.16
N GLN A 95 11.39 -7.94 -11.25
CA GLN A 95 12.02 -7.12 -10.21
C GLN A 95 11.30 -5.78 -10.06
N GLU A 96 11.00 -5.09 -11.16
CA GLU A 96 10.24 -3.84 -11.13
C GLU A 96 8.81 -4.07 -10.62
N ALA A 97 8.13 -5.10 -11.14
CA ALA A 97 6.79 -5.44 -10.71
C ALA A 97 6.73 -5.75 -9.21
N ALA A 98 7.77 -6.36 -8.63
CA ALA A 98 7.84 -6.56 -7.18
C ALA A 98 7.86 -5.22 -6.42
N ILE A 99 8.72 -4.28 -6.82
CA ILE A 99 8.81 -2.94 -6.19
C ILE A 99 7.48 -2.19 -6.31
N TYR A 100 6.90 -2.15 -7.49
CA TYR A 100 5.65 -1.45 -7.72
C TYR A 100 4.46 -2.10 -7.00
N ARG A 101 4.47 -3.44 -6.85
CA ARG A 101 3.46 -4.16 -6.07
C ARG A 101 3.48 -3.71 -4.62
N THR A 102 4.67 -3.60 -4.03
CA THR A 102 4.85 -3.04 -2.69
C THR A 102 4.20 -1.67 -2.55
N GLN A 103 4.48 -0.78 -3.52
CA GLN A 103 3.99 0.59 -3.49
C GLN A 103 2.48 0.66 -3.66
N ALA A 104 1.90 -0.17 -4.54
CA ALA A 104 0.46 -0.23 -4.75
C ALA A 104 -0.27 -0.55 -3.45
N TRP A 105 0.08 -1.65 -2.76
CA TRP A 105 -0.60 -2.00 -1.52
C TRP A 105 -0.30 -1.01 -0.39
N ASN A 106 0.94 -0.55 -0.23
CA ASN A 106 1.27 0.43 0.81
C ASN A 106 0.45 1.71 0.65
N THR A 107 0.31 2.20 -0.58
CA THR A 107 -0.48 3.41 -0.87
C THR A 107 -1.93 3.23 -0.44
N GLU A 108 -2.49 2.04 -0.63
CA GLU A 108 -3.89 1.73 -0.33
C GLU A 108 -4.11 1.55 1.19
N PHE A 109 -3.16 0.92 1.89
CA PHE A 109 -3.16 0.88 3.36
C PHE A 109 -3.00 2.28 3.97
N GLU A 110 -2.09 3.09 3.44
CA GLU A 110 -1.83 4.45 3.91
C GLU A 110 -3.03 5.39 3.64
N ARG A 111 -3.75 5.19 2.53
CA ARG A 111 -5.03 5.89 2.25
C ARG A 111 -6.11 5.47 3.25
N ALA A 112 -6.23 4.17 3.50
CA ALA A 112 -7.27 3.60 4.37
C ALA A 112 -7.09 3.98 5.86
N TYR A 113 -5.85 3.96 6.35
CA TYR A 113 -5.57 4.04 7.78
C TYR A 113 -4.64 5.21 8.17
N GLY A 114 -4.13 5.95 7.20
CA GLY A 114 -3.16 7.02 7.40
C GLY A 114 -1.70 6.55 7.32
N THR A 115 -0.78 7.51 7.25
CA THR A 115 0.66 7.25 7.10
C THR A 115 1.41 7.18 8.44
N ASP A 116 0.78 7.60 9.54
CA ASP A 116 1.39 7.68 10.86
C ASP A 116 0.82 6.60 11.79
N ALA A 117 1.49 5.45 11.82
CA ALA A 117 1.11 4.31 12.67
C ALA A 117 1.23 4.57 14.19
N SER A 118 1.60 5.78 14.63
CA SER A 118 1.48 6.20 16.03
C SER A 118 0.10 6.77 16.38
N LYS A 119 -0.70 7.14 15.37
CA LYS A 119 -2.04 7.73 15.52
C LYS A 119 -3.11 6.67 15.73
N LEU A 120 -3.97 6.86 16.73
CA LEU A 120 -4.98 5.89 17.17
C LEU A 120 -6.09 5.70 16.13
N GLU A 121 -6.40 6.74 15.38
CA GLU A 121 -7.50 6.84 14.43
C GLU A 121 -7.42 5.72 13.38
N GLY A 122 -6.25 5.54 12.76
CA GLY A 122 -6.02 4.46 11.80
C GLY A 122 -6.16 3.06 12.40
N TRP A 123 -5.75 2.89 13.66
CA TRP A 123 -5.88 1.61 14.35
C TRP A 123 -7.33 1.27 14.70
N LYS A 124 -8.14 2.28 15.07
CA LYS A 124 -9.58 2.09 15.30
C LYS A 124 -10.30 1.71 14.02
N ALA A 125 -10.05 2.43 12.93
CA ALA A 125 -10.60 2.11 11.61
C ALA A 125 -10.20 0.69 11.16
N LEU A 126 -8.96 0.27 11.42
CA LEU A 126 -8.51 -1.09 11.14
C LEU A 126 -9.22 -2.14 12.01
N CYS A 127 -9.42 -1.86 13.30
CA CYS A 127 -10.20 -2.72 14.20
C CYS A 127 -11.64 -2.88 13.71
N GLU A 128 -12.32 -1.78 13.38
CA GLU A 128 -13.71 -1.78 12.86
C GLU A 128 -13.81 -2.56 11.55
N LYS A 129 -12.89 -2.34 10.60
CA LYS A 129 -12.85 -3.10 9.35
C LYS A 129 -12.64 -4.60 9.59
N CYS A 130 -11.95 -4.97 10.65
CA CYS A 130 -11.76 -6.34 11.11
C CYS A 130 -12.86 -6.84 12.09
N SER A 131 -14.00 -6.14 12.16
CA SER A 131 -15.15 -6.49 13.03
C SER A 131 -14.83 -6.55 14.53
N ILE A 132 -13.92 -5.70 15.00
CA ILE A 132 -13.60 -5.52 16.42
C ILE A 132 -14.35 -4.29 16.94
N GLU A 133 -15.52 -4.51 17.52
CA GLU A 133 -16.41 -3.46 18.02
C GLU A 133 -16.77 -3.67 19.51
N PRO A 134 -16.69 -2.61 20.35
CA PRO A 134 -16.16 -1.28 20.04
C PRO A 134 -14.64 -1.31 19.84
N ALA A 135 -14.13 -0.43 18.97
CA ALA A 135 -12.70 -0.32 18.75
C ALA A 135 -11.96 0.06 20.06
N PRO A 136 -10.80 -0.57 20.36
CA PRO A 136 -10.07 -0.24 21.58
C PRO A 136 -9.56 1.21 21.60
N GLN A 137 -9.42 1.77 22.80
CA GLN A 137 -9.08 3.18 23.00
C GLN A 137 -7.57 3.46 23.11
N SER A 138 -6.72 2.52 22.66
CA SER A 138 -5.27 2.78 22.55
C SER A 138 -4.61 1.94 21.47
N VAL A 139 -3.52 2.46 20.89
CA VAL A 139 -2.76 1.78 19.82
C VAL A 139 -2.30 0.39 20.26
N LYS A 140 -1.81 0.28 21.50
CA LYS A 140 -1.36 -1.00 22.08
C LYS A 140 -2.50 -2.01 22.16
N LYS A 141 -3.69 -1.58 22.60
CA LYS A 141 -4.87 -2.46 22.69
C LYS A 141 -5.38 -2.87 21.30
N CYS A 142 -5.40 -1.96 20.34
CA CYS A 142 -5.78 -2.27 18.96
C CYS A 142 -4.86 -3.32 18.35
N LYS A 143 -3.54 -3.11 18.42
CA LYS A 143 -2.53 -4.08 17.93
C LYS A 143 -2.71 -5.46 18.58
N LYS A 144 -2.98 -5.50 19.89
CA LYS A 144 -3.22 -6.77 20.61
C LYS A 144 -4.48 -7.48 20.12
N ALA A 145 -5.56 -6.74 19.87
CA ALA A 145 -6.81 -7.31 19.35
C ALA A 145 -6.63 -7.84 17.91
N LEU A 146 -6.02 -7.03 17.04
CA LEU A 146 -5.72 -7.38 15.65
C LEU A 146 -4.76 -8.58 15.52
N ALA A 147 -3.86 -8.78 16.49
CA ALA A 147 -2.97 -9.93 16.52
C ALA A 147 -3.72 -11.28 16.60
N ASN A 148 -4.98 -11.30 17.04
CA ASN A 148 -5.82 -12.50 17.08
C ASN A 148 -6.73 -12.65 15.84
N VAL A 149 -6.76 -11.64 14.98
CA VAL A 149 -7.53 -11.70 13.73
C VAL A 149 -6.77 -12.55 12.72
N HIS A 150 -7.51 -13.39 11.99
CA HIS A 150 -7.00 -14.12 10.84
C HIS A 150 -7.65 -13.53 9.59
N VAL A 151 -6.91 -12.69 8.88
CA VAL A 151 -7.37 -12.01 7.67
C VAL A 151 -6.26 -12.06 6.61
N ASN A 152 -6.64 -12.15 5.34
CA ASN A 152 -5.68 -12.04 4.25
C ASN A 152 -5.48 -10.55 3.90
N LEU A 153 -4.23 -10.10 3.81
CA LEU A 153 -3.91 -8.68 3.56
C LEU A 153 -4.36 -8.20 2.17
N CYS A 154 -4.39 -9.08 1.16
CA CYS A 154 -4.92 -8.74 -0.16
C CYS A 154 -6.44 -8.56 -0.10
N ASP A 155 -7.15 -9.50 0.55
CA ASP A 155 -8.61 -9.39 0.75
C ASP A 155 -8.96 -8.12 1.55
N LEU A 156 -8.11 -7.71 2.51
CA LEU A 156 -8.32 -6.48 3.27
C LEU A 156 -8.20 -5.23 2.41
N ALA A 157 -7.21 -5.18 1.51
CA ALA A 157 -7.06 -4.09 0.56
C ALA A 157 -8.25 -4.04 -0.43
N ASP A 158 -8.71 -5.20 -0.90
CA ASP A 158 -9.90 -5.30 -1.77
C ASP A 158 -11.19 -4.88 -1.07
N ALA A 159 -11.39 -5.29 0.19
CA ALA A 159 -12.54 -4.89 1.00
C ALA A 159 -12.58 -3.37 1.24
N TRP A 160 -11.43 -2.71 1.31
CA TRP A 160 -11.37 -1.25 1.35
C TRP A 160 -11.80 -0.62 0.03
N ARG A 161 -11.22 -1.09 -1.06
CA ARG A 161 -11.49 -0.57 -2.40
C ARG A 161 -12.96 -0.73 -2.82
N THR A 162 -13.58 -1.83 -2.44
CA THR A 162 -14.97 -2.18 -2.81
C THR A 162 -16.00 -1.73 -1.78
N GLY A 163 -15.59 -1.36 -0.57
CA GLY A 163 -16.49 -1.15 0.56
C GLY A 163 -17.06 -2.43 1.17
N GLU A 164 -16.73 -3.61 0.63
CA GLU A 164 -17.24 -4.89 1.13
C GLU A 164 -16.69 -5.22 2.53
N LYS A 165 -17.35 -6.17 3.20
CA LYS A 165 -16.85 -6.74 4.46
C LYS A 165 -15.67 -7.66 4.15
N VAL A 166 -14.57 -7.49 4.89
CA VAL A 166 -13.40 -8.34 4.72
C VAL A 166 -13.69 -9.75 5.23
N LYS A 167 -13.18 -10.76 4.52
CA LYS A 167 -13.26 -12.16 4.94
C LYS A 167 -12.35 -12.42 6.14
N LEU A 168 -12.96 -12.77 7.27
CA LEU A 168 -12.27 -13.24 8.45
C LEU A 168 -12.26 -14.77 8.48
N PHE A 169 -11.13 -15.33 8.89
CA PHE A 169 -10.94 -16.78 8.99
C PHE A 169 -11.07 -17.23 10.45
N PRO A 170 -11.70 -18.38 10.71
CA PRO A 170 -11.88 -18.87 12.07
C PRO A 170 -10.56 -19.33 12.72
N SER A 171 -9.52 -19.60 11.92
CA SER A 171 -8.22 -20.05 12.43
C SER A 171 -7.07 -19.69 11.51
N PHE A 172 -5.85 -19.69 12.05
CA PHE A 172 -4.63 -19.55 11.26
C PHE A 172 -4.50 -20.64 10.19
N ALA A 173 -4.91 -21.87 10.48
CA ALA A 173 -4.87 -22.98 9.52
C ALA A 173 -5.80 -22.71 8.32
N ALA A 174 -7.01 -22.20 8.56
CA ALA A 174 -7.95 -21.81 7.51
C ALA A 174 -7.40 -20.66 6.65
N LEU A 175 -6.85 -19.62 7.29
CA LEU A 175 -6.19 -18.52 6.60
C LEU A 175 -5.00 -19.00 5.76
N ARG A 176 -4.17 -19.88 6.30
CA ARG A 176 -2.99 -20.43 5.63
C ARG A 176 -3.38 -21.23 4.39
N ARG A 177 -4.37 -22.13 4.50
CA ARG A 177 -4.89 -22.93 3.38
C ARG A 177 -5.45 -22.05 2.26
N TYR A 178 -6.11 -20.95 2.61
CA TYR A 178 -6.63 -19.99 1.64
C TYR A 178 -5.54 -19.13 0.97
N THR A 179 -4.50 -18.79 1.74
CA THR A 179 -3.49 -17.79 1.34
C THR A 179 -2.36 -18.38 0.49
N ILE A 180 -1.80 -19.53 0.90
CA ILE A 180 -0.60 -20.10 0.27
C ILE A 180 -0.73 -20.35 -1.25
N PRO A 181 -1.86 -20.86 -1.78
CA PRO A 181 -1.93 -21.22 -3.19
C PRO A 181 -1.69 -20.06 -4.16
N ALA A 182 -2.14 -18.83 -3.84
CA ALA A 182 -2.06 -17.70 -4.78
C ALA A 182 -2.24 -16.29 -4.18
N ARG A 183 -2.38 -16.13 -2.86
CA ARG A 183 -2.79 -14.85 -2.23
C ARG A 183 -1.77 -14.34 -1.20
N ILE A 184 -0.50 -14.66 -1.41
CA ILE A 184 0.58 -14.28 -0.50
C ILE A 184 0.90 -12.80 -0.69
N PHE A 185 0.68 -12.02 0.36
CA PHE A 185 1.18 -10.65 0.43
C PHE A 185 2.71 -10.67 0.62
N PRO A 186 3.49 -9.88 -0.13
CA PRO A 186 4.95 -9.93 -0.02
C PRO A 186 5.48 -9.55 1.38
N LEU A 187 6.38 -10.38 1.92
CA LEU A 187 6.82 -10.29 3.32
C LEU A 187 7.63 -9.03 3.65
N THR A 188 8.53 -8.62 2.74
CA THR A 188 9.33 -7.39 2.88
C THR A 188 8.44 -6.15 2.99
N ASP A 189 7.34 -6.18 2.27
CA ASP A 189 6.45 -5.05 2.04
C ASP A 189 5.54 -4.85 3.24
N ALA A 190 4.98 -5.95 3.74
CA ALA A 190 4.19 -5.93 4.96
C ALA A 190 5.02 -5.47 6.15
N LYS A 191 6.33 -5.75 6.19
CA LYS A 191 7.22 -5.28 7.27
C LYS A 191 7.54 -3.79 7.19
N ALA A 192 7.50 -3.20 6.00
CA ALA A 192 7.73 -1.77 5.80
C ALA A 192 6.53 -0.93 6.22
N ASP A 193 5.32 -1.52 6.24
CA ASP A 193 4.09 -0.87 6.66
C ASP A 193 3.73 -1.08 8.12
N GLY A 194 3.40 -0.01 8.85
CA GLY A 194 3.03 -0.13 10.27
C GLY A 194 1.76 -0.95 10.51
N TYR A 195 0.75 -0.80 9.65
CA TYR A 195 -0.56 -1.44 9.77
C TYR A 195 -0.53 -2.86 9.22
N ALA A 196 -0.02 -3.06 8.01
CA ALA A 196 0.11 -4.40 7.42
C ALA A 196 1.02 -5.29 8.26
N LYS A 197 2.09 -4.74 8.88
CA LYS A 197 2.97 -5.48 9.80
C LYS A 197 2.23 -6.02 11.01
N ALA A 198 1.23 -5.30 11.53
CA ALA A 198 0.47 -5.75 12.70
C ALA A 198 -0.46 -6.94 12.38
N LEU A 199 -0.86 -7.08 11.12
CA LEU A 199 -1.70 -8.17 10.64
C LEU A 199 -0.92 -9.31 9.96
N LEU A 200 0.35 -9.07 9.64
CA LEU A 200 1.22 -10.03 8.97
C LEU A 200 1.35 -11.32 9.78
N LYS A 201 0.83 -12.41 9.24
CA LYS A 201 1.01 -13.75 9.78
C LYS A 201 2.17 -14.45 9.08
N LYS A 202 3.03 -15.10 9.85
CA LYS A 202 4.15 -15.85 9.31
C LYS A 202 3.68 -17.27 8.93
N PHE A 203 3.30 -17.47 7.68
CA PHE A 203 2.78 -18.75 7.17
C PHE A 203 3.82 -19.88 7.05
N PHE A 204 5.11 -19.54 7.07
CA PHE A 204 6.23 -20.45 6.81
C PHE A 204 7.12 -20.70 8.04
N LEU A 205 6.79 -20.13 9.21
CA LEU A 205 7.43 -20.60 10.44
C LEU A 205 6.74 -21.90 10.88
N ARG A 206 7.54 -22.91 11.27
CA ARG A 206 7.01 -24.13 11.88
C ARG A 206 6.17 -23.74 13.12
N PRO A 207 5.07 -24.46 13.42
CA PRO A 207 4.42 -24.31 14.70
C PRO A 207 5.47 -24.51 15.79
N SER A 208 5.54 -23.58 16.75
CA SER A 208 6.16 -23.92 18.03
C SER A 208 5.34 -25.07 18.60
N VAL A 209 5.99 -26.22 18.77
CA VAL A 209 5.46 -27.39 19.46
C VAL A 209 5.09 -26.99 20.89
#